data_AF-A0A7Y3EC52-F1
#
_entry.id   AF-A0A7Y3EC52-F1
#
_cell.length_a   1.000
_cell.length_b   1.000
_cell.length_c   1.000
_cell.angle_alpha   90.00
_cell.angle_beta   90.00
_cell.angle_gamma   90.00
#
_symmetry.space_group_name_H-M   'P 1'
#
loop_
_entity.id
_entity.type
_entity.pdbx_description
1 polymer ?
#
loop_
_entity_poly.entity_id
_entity_poly.type
_entity_poly.pdbx_seq_one_letter_code
_entity_poly.pdbx_strand_id
1 'polypeptide(L)'
;MDSGKAKKIGIVGVIIILIALFQVFDLSQFLSLEYLKSSRETLARLYAENTFLVIAAYFFIYVLVTSLSLPGAAVMTLAGGAVFGLVTGTIIVSFASTIGATMACIVSRYLLQHWVQSRFGEKLTTINEGLEKEGAFYLFTMRLIPAFPFFLINLAMGLSKLPVRTFYWVSQLGMLPGTIVYVNAGKELGKIDSLGSILSPSLLISFALLGVLPITLKKLIALYRRKRGAAETQVKE
;
A
#
# COMPACT_ATOMS: atom_id res chain seq x y z
N MET A 1 8.99 27.43 24.16
CA MET A 1 8.91 26.13 23.48
C MET A 1 9.47 26.31 22.07
N ASP A 2 10.43 25.49 21.64
CA ASP A 2 10.98 25.56 20.28
C ASP A 2 9.84 25.40 19.25
N SER A 3 9.76 26.33 18.29
CA SER A 3 8.72 26.37 17.24
C SER A 3 8.63 25.03 16.49
N GLY A 4 9.77 24.32 16.32
CA GLY A 4 9.80 22.98 15.75
C GLY A 4 9.11 21.92 16.60
N LYS A 5 9.27 21.97 17.93
CA LYS A 5 8.63 21.03 18.86
C LYS A 5 7.12 21.24 18.91
N ALA A 6 6.66 22.50 18.93
CA ALA A 6 5.24 22.83 18.92
C ALA A 6 4.52 22.29 17.66
N LYS A 7 5.13 22.43 16.48
CA LYS A 7 4.61 21.88 15.22
C LYS A 7 4.51 20.36 15.24
N LYS A 8 5.55 19.68 15.73
CA LYS A 8 5.53 18.21 15.87
C LYS A 8 4.43 17.73 16.80
N ILE A 9 4.25 18.39 17.95
CA ILE A 9 3.16 18.08 18.90
C ILE A 9 1.80 18.30 18.23
N GLY A 10 1.62 19.40 17.49
CA GLY A 10 0.39 19.66 16.75
C GLY A 10 0.07 18.56 15.73
N ILE A 11 1.04 18.14 14.93
CA ILE A 11 0.86 17.05 13.96
C ILE A 11 0.49 15.73 14.64
N VAL A 12 1.21 15.37 15.71
CA VAL A 12 0.91 14.16 16.49
C VAL A 12 -0.49 14.25 17.09
N GLY A 13 -0.88 15.39 17.64
CA GLY A 13 -2.22 15.63 18.18
C GLY A 13 -3.31 15.45 17.13
N VAL A 14 -3.13 16.02 15.93
CA VAL A 14 -4.06 15.83 14.81
C VAL A 14 -4.17 14.36 14.39
N ILE A 15 -3.04 13.64 14.27
CA ILE A 15 -3.04 12.21 13.92
C ILE A 15 -3.79 11.41 14.98
N ILE A 16 -3.52 11.64 16.26
CA ILE A 16 -4.20 10.95 17.37
C ILE A 16 -5.71 11.24 17.33
N ILE A 17 -6.12 12.49 17.12
CA ILE A 17 -7.52 12.85 17.01
C ILE A 17 -8.17 12.13 15.82
N LEU A 18 -7.55 12.12 14.64
CA LEU A 18 -8.09 11.44 13.47
C LEU A 18 -8.23 9.93 13.68
N ILE A 19 -7.23 9.28 14.29
CA ILE A 19 -7.29 7.86 14.64
C ILE A 19 -8.40 7.62 15.68
N ALA A 20 -8.51 8.48 16.70
CA ALA A 20 -9.54 8.37 17.72
C ALA A 20 -10.94 8.52 17.12
N LEU A 21 -11.16 9.50 16.24
CA LEU A 21 -12.43 9.66 15.52
C LEU A 21 -12.73 8.43 14.66
N PHE A 22 -11.74 7.88 13.96
CA PHE A 22 -11.92 6.64 13.18
C PHE A 22 -12.40 5.46 14.04
N GLN A 23 -11.88 5.33 15.26
CA GLN A 23 -12.25 4.27 16.20
C GLN A 23 -13.60 4.55 16.89
N VAL A 24 -13.82 5.78 17.39
CA VAL A 24 -15.03 6.17 18.13
C VAL A 24 -16.28 6.12 17.25
N PHE A 25 -16.15 6.50 15.98
CA PHE A 25 -17.25 6.40 15.01
C PHE A 25 -17.34 5.03 14.34
N ASP A 26 -16.50 4.06 14.76
CA ASP A 26 -16.39 2.72 14.19
C ASP A 26 -16.37 2.75 12.65
N LEU A 27 -15.51 3.61 12.09
CA LEU A 27 -15.42 3.76 10.64
C LEU A 27 -14.83 2.52 9.96
N SER A 28 -14.21 1.62 10.75
CA SER A 28 -13.79 0.29 10.31
C SER A 28 -14.93 -0.53 9.71
N GLN A 29 -16.17 -0.38 10.21
CA GLN A 29 -17.31 -1.15 9.70
C GLN A 29 -17.57 -0.87 8.22
N PHE A 30 -17.33 0.38 7.76
CA PHE A 30 -17.49 0.79 6.37
C PHE A 30 -16.37 0.26 5.47
N LEU A 31 -15.26 -0.18 6.07
CA LEU A 31 -14.14 -0.83 5.39
C LEU A 31 -14.20 -2.36 5.51
N SER A 32 -15.37 -2.93 5.81
CA SER A 32 -15.59 -4.38 5.87
C SER A 32 -16.07 -4.95 4.53
N LEU A 33 -15.81 -6.24 4.30
CA LEU A 33 -16.30 -6.92 3.08
C LEU A 33 -17.81 -7.08 3.11
N GLU A 34 -18.38 -7.24 4.30
CA GLU A 34 -19.81 -7.35 4.57
C GLU A 34 -20.52 -6.07 4.12
N TYR A 35 -20.03 -4.89 4.57
CA TYR A 35 -20.59 -3.60 4.18
C TYR A 35 -20.49 -3.37 2.67
N LEU A 36 -19.35 -3.71 2.07
CA LEU A 36 -19.19 -3.60 0.61
C LEU A 36 -20.19 -4.44 -0.17
N LYS A 37 -20.49 -5.65 0.30
CA LYS A 37 -21.51 -6.51 -0.32
C LYS A 37 -22.91 -5.93 -0.14
N SER A 38 -23.27 -5.50 1.08
CA SER A 38 -24.61 -4.96 1.35
C SER A 38 -24.88 -3.63 0.66
N SER A 39 -23.86 -2.81 0.45
CA SER A 39 -23.99 -1.47 -0.15
C SER A 39 -23.65 -1.43 -1.64
N ARG A 40 -23.38 -2.58 -2.27
CA ARG A 40 -22.91 -2.66 -3.66
C ARG A 40 -23.85 -1.96 -4.64
N GLU A 41 -25.15 -2.25 -4.60
CA GLU A 41 -26.12 -1.64 -5.53
C GLU A 41 -26.22 -0.13 -5.33
N THR A 42 -26.22 0.34 -4.07
CA THR A 42 -26.24 1.76 -3.74
C THR A 42 -24.98 2.47 -4.25
N LEU A 43 -23.80 1.88 -4.04
CA LEU A 43 -22.53 2.44 -4.52
C LEU A 43 -22.45 2.45 -6.05
N ALA A 44 -22.93 1.39 -6.71
CA ALA A 44 -22.99 1.32 -8.17
C ALA A 44 -23.91 2.40 -8.74
N ARG A 45 -25.07 2.63 -8.12
CA ARG A 45 -26.01 3.69 -8.50
C ARG A 45 -25.42 5.08 -8.29
N LEU A 46 -24.83 5.35 -7.11
CA LEU A 46 -24.17 6.62 -6.83
C LEU A 46 -23.01 6.89 -7.80
N TYR A 47 -22.26 5.85 -8.16
CA TYR A 47 -21.20 5.97 -9.16
C TYR A 47 -21.75 6.28 -10.55
N ALA A 48 -22.86 5.68 -10.96
CA ALA A 48 -23.52 5.99 -12.23
C ALA A 48 -24.10 7.41 -12.28
N GLU A 49 -24.65 7.90 -11.17
CA GLU A 49 -25.25 9.24 -11.06
C GLU A 49 -24.19 10.34 -10.86
N ASN A 50 -23.08 10.05 -10.16
CA ASN A 50 -22.10 11.05 -9.70
C ASN A 50 -20.65 10.56 -9.83
N THR A 51 -20.26 10.06 -11.01
CA THR A 51 -18.96 9.44 -11.30
C THR A 51 -17.76 10.18 -10.68
N PHE A 52 -17.62 11.47 -10.97
CA PHE A 52 -16.46 12.25 -10.53
C PHE A 52 -16.39 12.40 -9.01
N LEU A 53 -17.52 12.67 -8.36
CA LEU A 53 -17.59 12.88 -6.92
C LEU A 53 -17.28 11.59 -6.16
N VAL A 54 -17.79 10.44 -6.62
CA VAL A 54 -17.51 9.14 -6.00
C VAL A 54 -16.04 8.76 -6.15
N ILE A 55 -15.45 8.97 -7.34
CA ILE A 55 -14.01 8.73 -7.56
C ILE A 55 -13.16 9.63 -6.64
N ALA A 56 -13.47 10.93 -6.58
CA ALA A 56 -12.73 11.88 -5.76
C ALA A 56 -12.83 11.53 -4.27
N ALA A 57 -14.04 11.27 -3.77
CA ALA A 57 -14.27 10.89 -2.39
C ALA A 57 -13.50 9.61 -2.03
N TYR A 58 -13.63 8.55 -2.83
CA TYR A 58 -12.89 7.31 -2.63
C TYR A 58 -11.37 7.53 -2.64
N PHE A 59 -10.86 8.30 -3.60
CA PHE A 59 -9.44 8.60 -3.72
C PHE A 59 -8.89 9.30 -2.46
N PHE A 60 -9.55 10.36 -2.00
CA PHE A 60 -9.10 11.11 -0.83
C PHE A 60 -9.23 10.32 0.47
N ILE A 61 -10.30 9.53 0.63
CA ILE A 61 -10.45 8.63 1.78
C ILE A 61 -9.33 7.58 1.77
N TYR A 62 -9.02 6.98 0.61
CA TYR A 62 -7.93 6.01 0.50
C TYR A 62 -6.58 6.62 0.85
N VAL A 63 -6.28 7.82 0.32
CA VAL A 63 -5.06 8.57 0.66
C VAL A 63 -4.98 8.81 2.17
N LEU A 64 -6.08 9.24 2.80
CA LEU A 64 -6.14 9.51 4.24
C LEU A 64 -5.87 8.24 5.06
N VAL A 65 -6.63 7.17 4.81
CA VAL A 65 -6.48 5.86 5.48
C VAL A 65 -5.04 5.36 5.38
N THR A 66 -4.48 5.43 4.17
CA THR A 66 -3.11 4.98 3.88
C THR A 66 -2.06 5.87 4.55
N SER A 67 -2.26 7.20 4.55
CA SER A 67 -1.34 8.16 5.16
C SER A 67 -1.27 8.05 6.69
N LEU A 68 -2.41 7.73 7.31
CA LEU A 68 -2.53 7.46 8.75
C LEU A 68 -2.12 6.03 9.12
N SER A 69 -1.76 5.20 8.13
CA SER A 69 -1.42 3.78 8.30
C SER A 69 -2.53 2.98 8.99
N LEU A 70 -3.79 3.35 8.74
CA LEU A 70 -4.95 2.66 9.29
C LEU A 70 -5.16 1.29 8.62
N PRO A 71 -5.69 0.29 9.35
CA PRO A 71 -6.09 -0.98 8.74
C PRO A 71 -7.25 -0.77 7.75
N GLY A 72 -7.35 -1.62 6.74
CA GLY A 72 -8.47 -1.60 5.77
C GLY A 72 -8.09 -1.31 4.31
N ALA A 73 -6.85 -0.89 4.02
CA ALA A 73 -6.41 -0.60 2.65
C ALA A 73 -6.60 -1.78 1.66
N ALA A 74 -6.45 -3.02 2.14
CA ALA A 74 -6.72 -4.21 1.33
C ALA A 74 -8.21 -4.32 0.94
N VAL A 75 -9.11 -4.13 1.91
CA VAL A 75 -10.57 -4.18 1.67
C VAL A 75 -11.00 -3.01 0.78
N MET A 76 -10.45 -1.81 1.02
CA MET A 76 -10.67 -0.68 0.11
C MET A 76 -10.21 -0.99 -1.31
N THR A 77 -9.06 -1.64 -1.49
CA THR A 77 -8.58 -2.01 -2.82
C THR A 77 -9.54 -2.98 -3.52
N LEU A 78 -10.09 -3.95 -2.79
CA LEU A 78 -11.15 -4.84 -3.30
C LEU A 78 -12.43 -4.05 -3.65
N ALA A 79 -12.83 -3.09 -2.80
CA ALA A 79 -13.94 -2.18 -3.07
C ALA A 79 -13.75 -1.42 -4.38
N GLY A 80 -12.58 -0.84 -4.59
CA GLY A 80 -12.26 -0.09 -5.80
C GLY A 80 -12.40 -0.97 -7.05
N GLY A 81 -12.02 -2.24 -6.97
CA GLY A 81 -12.24 -3.22 -8.03
C GLY A 81 -13.72 -3.54 -8.26
N ALA A 82 -14.48 -3.76 -7.19
CA ALA A 82 -15.90 -4.08 -7.24
C ALA A 82 -16.74 -2.93 -7.82
N VAL A 83 -16.43 -1.69 -7.47
CA VAL A 83 -17.20 -0.50 -7.86
C VAL A 83 -16.73 0.07 -9.21
N PHE A 84 -15.42 0.21 -9.42
CA PHE A 84 -14.88 0.92 -10.60
C PHE A 84 -14.38 -0.02 -11.70
N GLY A 85 -14.33 -1.33 -11.43
CA GLY A 85 -13.76 -2.31 -12.34
C GLY A 85 -12.23 -2.26 -12.41
N LEU A 86 -11.65 -3.04 -13.32
CA LEU A 86 -10.22 -3.30 -13.33
C LEU A 86 -9.39 -2.06 -13.69
N VAL A 87 -9.70 -1.40 -14.81
CA VAL A 87 -8.86 -0.30 -15.33
C VAL A 87 -8.95 0.92 -14.42
N THR A 88 -10.17 1.43 -14.21
CA THR A 88 -10.40 2.63 -13.39
C THR A 88 -10.00 2.39 -11.93
N GLY A 89 -10.36 1.23 -11.36
CA GLY A 89 -9.97 0.86 -10.00
C GLY A 89 -8.44 0.78 -9.84
N THR A 90 -7.72 0.21 -10.81
CA THR A 90 -6.25 0.13 -10.78
C THR A 90 -5.64 1.52 -10.79
N ILE A 91 -6.08 2.41 -11.68
CA ILE A 91 -5.55 3.78 -11.76
C ILE A 91 -5.77 4.48 -10.42
N ILE A 92 -7.01 4.53 -9.94
CA ILE A 92 -7.35 5.25 -8.70
C ILE A 92 -6.57 4.69 -7.51
N VAL A 93 -6.58 3.37 -7.31
CA VAL A 93 -5.89 2.74 -6.17
C VAL A 93 -4.38 2.90 -6.28
N SER A 94 -3.79 2.73 -7.47
CA SER A 94 -2.34 2.82 -7.64
C SER A 94 -1.82 4.21 -7.26
N PHE A 95 -2.51 5.27 -7.66
CA PHE A 95 -2.12 6.63 -7.27
C PHE A 95 -2.46 6.94 -5.81
N ALA A 96 -3.67 6.60 -5.34
CA ALA A 96 -4.08 6.87 -3.95
C ALA A 96 -3.16 6.18 -2.92
N SER A 97 -2.85 4.90 -3.16
CA SER A 97 -1.96 4.12 -2.28
C SER A 97 -0.54 4.65 -2.26
N THR A 98 0.01 5.05 -3.41
CA THR A 98 1.38 5.58 -3.49
C THR A 98 1.47 6.97 -2.85
N ILE A 99 0.49 7.83 -3.06
CA ILE A 99 0.43 9.17 -2.43
C ILE A 99 0.29 9.03 -0.92
N GLY A 100 -0.64 8.19 -0.44
CA GLY A 100 -0.81 7.93 0.98
C GLY A 100 0.45 7.33 1.62
N ALA A 101 1.11 6.37 0.96
CA ALA A 101 2.39 5.81 1.41
C ALA A 101 3.47 6.90 1.53
N THR A 102 3.50 7.83 0.57
CA THR A 102 4.48 8.90 0.51
C THR A 102 4.25 9.90 1.63
N MET A 103 2.99 10.24 1.92
CA MET A 103 2.62 11.06 3.07
C MET A 103 3.02 10.38 4.39
N ALA A 104 2.73 9.09 4.57
CA ALA A 104 3.14 8.34 5.75
C ALA A 104 4.67 8.33 5.93
N CYS A 105 5.41 8.16 4.83
CA CYS A 105 6.87 8.22 4.79
C CYS A 105 7.42 9.61 5.21
N ILE A 106 6.84 10.69 4.67
CA ILE A 106 7.23 12.08 5.02
C ILE A 106 6.91 12.39 6.48
N VAL A 107 5.73 12.00 6.98
CA VAL A 107 5.32 12.20 8.37
C VAL A 107 6.25 11.44 9.31
N SER A 108 6.53 10.17 9.03
CA SER A 108 7.51 9.36 9.76
C SER A 108 8.88 10.04 9.79
N ARG A 109 9.37 10.51 8.64
CA ARG A 109 10.65 11.20 8.53
C ARG A 109 10.71 12.44 9.41
N TYR A 110 9.70 13.30 9.29
CA TYR A 110 9.64 14.57 10.00
C TYR A 110 9.54 14.39 11.52
N LEU A 111 8.72 13.45 11.96
CA LEU A 111 8.45 13.22 13.39
C LEU A 111 9.57 12.43 14.06
N LEU A 112 10.02 11.35 13.43
CA LEU A 112 10.75 10.27 14.12
C LEU A 112 12.22 10.13 13.68
N GLN A 113 12.61 10.56 12.48
CA GLN A 113 13.93 10.22 11.91
C GLN A 113 15.10 10.55 12.85
N HIS A 114 15.21 11.78 13.33
CA HIS A 114 16.32 12.18 14.21
C HIS A 114 16.35 11.39 15.52
N TRP A 115 15.20 11.20 16.15
CA TRP A 115 15.10 10.47 17.42
C TRP A 115 15.48 8.99 17.23
N VAL A 116 14.93 8.33 16.20
CA VAL A 116 15.23 6.92 15.94
C VAL A 116 16.68 6.73 15.54
N GLN A 117 17.23 7.58 14.66
CA GLN A 117 18.64 7.48 14.26
C GLN A 117 19.58 7.64 15.47
N SER A 118 19.27 8.55 16.39
CA SER A 118 20.09 8.75 17.60
C SER A 118 20.04 7.57 18.59
N ARG A 119 18.91 6.85 18.67
CA ARG A 119 18.68 5.80 19.68
C ARG A 119 18.81 4.37 19.15
N PHE A 120 18.60 4.18 17.85
CA PHE A 120 18.50 2.87 17.21
C PHE A 120 19.26 2.81 15.88
N GLY A 121 20.21 3.73 15.64
CA GLY A 121 21.00 3.77 14.40
C GLY A 121 21.60 2.42 14.02
N GLU A 122 22.18 1.71 14.99
CA GLU A 122 22.76 0.36 14.80
C GLU A 122 21.73 -0.71 14.38
N LYS A 123 20.47 -0.59 14.82
CA LYS A 123 19.40 -1.52 14.42
C LYS A 123 18.81 -1.20 13.04
N LEU A 124 19.01 0.03 12.56
CA LEU A 124 18.63 0.43 11.20
C LEU A 124 19.72 0.11 10.16
N THR A 125 20.90 -0.34 10.59
CA THR A 125 22.05 -0.63 9.73
C THR A 125 21.68 -1.58 8.59
N THR A 126 20.94 -2.65 8.83
CA THR A 126 20.54 -3.60 7.76
C THR A 126 19.69 -2.94 6.67
N ILE A 127 18.80 -2.01 7.05
CA ILE A 127 17.96 -1.27 6.09
C ILE A 127 18.82 -0.27 5.32
N ASN A 128 19.71 0.43 6.01
CA ASN A 128 20.62 1.39 5.40
C ASN A 128 21.60 0.70 4.44
N GLU A 129 22.21 -0.42 4.84
CA GLU A 129 23.09 -1.24 3.99
C GLU A 129 22.36 -1.79 2.76
N GLY A 130 21.13 -2.27 2.92
CA GLY A 130 20.31 -2.71 1.80
C GLY A 130 20.03 -1.59 0.80
N LEU A 131 19.75 -0.39 1.30
CA LEU A 131 19.58 0.82 0.49
C LEU A 131 20.89 1.33 -0.12
N GLU A 132 22.03 1.17 0.54
CA GLU A 132 23.33 1.55 -0.01
C GLU A 132 23.76 0.60 -1.14
N LYS A 133 23.49 -0.70 -0.99
CA LYS A 133 23.84 -1.74 -1.98
C LYS A 133 22.88 -1.80 -3.17
N GLU A 134 21.58 -1.69 -2.93
CA GLU A 134 20.55 -1.93 -3.94
C GLU A 134 19.60 -0.73 -4.15
N GLY A 135 19.59 0.26 -3.26
CA GLY A 135 18.85 1.50 -3.40
C GLY A 135 17.38 1.32 -3.77
N ALA A 136 17.00 1.86 -4.93
CA ALA A 136 15.66 1.75 -5.49
C ALA A 136 15.21 0.28 -5.66
N PHE A 137 16.11 -0.63 -6.00
CA PHE A 137 15.78 -2.03 -6.21
C PHE A 137 15.41 -2.76 -4.91
N TYR A 138 15.99 -2.34 -3.78
CA TYR A 138 15.63 -2.86 -2.45
C TYR A 138 14.18 -2.54 -2.12
N LEU A 139 13.78 -1.27 -2.25
CA LEU A 139 12.39 -0.85 -2.04
C LEU A 139 11.44 -1.52 -3.04
N PHE A 140 11.81 -1.59 -4.32
CA PHE A 140 11.00 -2.26 -5.34
C PHE A 140 10.70 -3.70 -4.93
N THR A 141 11.72 -4.45 -4.51
CA THR A 141 11.58 -5.83 -4.03
C THR A 141 10.69 -5.93 -2.79
N MET A 142 10.84 -5.01 -1.83
CA MET A 142 9.98 -4.97 -0.64
C MET A 142 8.52 -4.68 -0.95
N ARG A 143 8.24 -3.88 -1.99
CA ARG A 143 6.86 -3.59 -2.43
C ARG A 143 6.25 -4.76 -3.18
N LEU A 144 7.08 -5.47 -3.94
CA LEU A 144 6.65 -6.56 -4.78
C LEU A 144 6.36 -7.83 -3.96
N ILE A 145 7.15 -8.07 -2.92
CA ILE A 145 7.00 -9.23 -2.04
C ILE A 145 6.25 -8.80 -0.77
N PRO A 146 5.06 -9.36 -0.49
CA PRO A 146 4.27 -9.05 0.71
C PRO A 146 4.85 -9.75 1.96
N ALA A 147 6.16 -9.69 2.16
CA ALA A 147 6.85 -10.24 3.33
C ALA A 147 6.73 -9.33 4.56
N PHE A 148 6.51 -8.03 4.34
CA PHE A 148 6.44 -7.03 5.39
C PHE A 148 5.10 -6.28 5.34
N PRO A 149 4.54 -5.89 6.49
CA PRO A 149 3.37 -5.04 6.52
C PRO A 149 3.62 -3.72 5.79
N PHE A 150 2.60 -3.26 5.04
CA PHE A 150 2.67 -2.04 4.23
C PHE A 150 3.14 -0.80 5.02
N PHE A 151 2.60 -0.60 6.23
CA PHE A 151 2.96 0.54 7.08
C PHE A 151 4.42 0.47 7.55
N LEU A 152 4.96 -0.74 7.74
CA LEU A 152 6.32 -0.94 8.23
C LEU A 152 7.34 -0.54 7.17
N ILE A 153 7.06 -0.81 5.89
CA ILE A 153 7.88 -0.33 4.77
C ILE A 153 7.87 1.20 4.73
N ASN A 154 6.71 1.84 4.87
CA ASN A 154 6.59 3.30 4.86
C ASN A 154 7.37 3.94 6.02
N LEU A 155 7.25 3.39 7.22
CA LEU A 155 7.98 3.81 8.41
C LEU A 155 9.50 3.66 8.19
N ALA A 156 9.96 2.48 7.80
CA ALA A 156 11.36 2.17 7.56
C ALA A 156 12.00 3.12 6.53
N MET A 157 11.31 3.37 5.40
CA MET A 157 11.81 4.29 4.37
C MET A 157 11.72 5.77 4.80
N GLY A 158 10.78 6.11 5.67
CA GLY A 158 10.71 7.44 6.29
C GLY A 158 11.93 7.72 7.17
N LEU A 159 12.41 6.69 7.87
CA LEU A 159 13.58 6.78 8.76
C LEU A 159 14.93 6.69 8.02
N SER A 160 14.93 6.18 6.79
CA SER A 160 16.15 6.05 5.98
C SER A 160 16.52 7.34 5.23
N LYS A 161 17.67 7.32 4.55
CA LYS A 161 18.16 8.42 3.71
C LYS A 161 17.58 8.41 2.28
N LEU A 162 16.68 7.48 1.95
CA LEU A 162 16.13 7.35 0.59
C LEU A 162 15.40 8.64 0.17
N PRO A 163 15.66 9.22 -1.02
CA PRO A 163 14.91 10.39 -1.47
C PRO A 163 13.42 10.10 -1.62
N VAL A 164 12.56 11.02 -1.18
CA VAL A 164 11.09 10.86 -1.24
C VAL A 164 10.60 10.66 -2.68
N ARG A 165 11.23 11.32 -3.66
CA ARG A 165 10.92 11.13 -5.09
C ARG A 165 11.21 9.70 -5.54
N THR A 166 12.33 9.12 -5.10
CA THR A 166 12.67 7.72 -5.39
C THR A 166 11.66 6.80 -4.72
N PHE A 167 11.31 7.07 -3.46
CA PHE A 167 10.27 6.31 -2.76
C PHE A 167 8.94 6.28 -3.52
N TYR A 168 8.49 7.44 -4.03
CA TYR A 168 7.24 7.56 -4.78
C TYR A 168 7.25 6.71 -6.06
N TRP A 169 8.19 6.97 -6.98
CA TRP A 169 8.18 6.30 -8.29
C TRP A 169 8.46 4.80 -8.18
N VAL A 170 9.34 4.40 -7.26
CA VAL A 170 9.61 2.98 -7.01
C VAL A 170 8.40 2.29 -6.39
N SER A 171 7.70 2.94 -5.46
CA SER A 171 6.48 2.37 -4.87
C SER A 171 5.35 2.28 -5.91
N GLN A 172 5.20 3.29 -6.77
CA GLN A 172 4.22 3.27 -7.86
C GLN A 172 4.42 2.03 -8.75
N LEU A 173 5.66 1.74 -9.16
CA LEU A 173 5.95 0.59 -10.02
C LEU A 173 5.92 -0.74 -9.26
N GLY A 174 6.51 -0.78 -8.06
CA GLY A 174 6.64 -2.00 -7.27
C GLY A 174 5.32 -2.52 -6.70
N MET A 175 4.35 -1.63 -6.46
CA MET A 175 3.02 -2.02 -5.97
C MET A 175 2.05 -2.36 -7.10
N LEU A 176 2.26 -1.84 -8.31
CA LEU A 176 1.30 -1.96 -9.42
C LEU A 176 0.85 -3.40 -9.72
N PRO A 177 1.74 -4.43 -9.79
CA PRO A 177 1.30 -5.80 -10.02
C PRO A 177 0.37 -6.32 -8.93
N GLY A 178 0.68 -6.03 -7.66
CA GLY A 178 -0.16 -6.38 -6.52
C GLY A 178 -1.50 -5.65 -6.58
N THR A 179 -1.49 -4.35 -6.89
CA THR A 179 -2.69 -3.54 -7.08
C THR A 179 -3.61 -4.13 -8.13
N ILE A 180 -3.09 -4.48 -9.32
CA ILE A 180 -3.88 -5.08 -10.39
C ILE A 180 -4.55 -6.37 -9.93
N VAL A 181 -3.82 -7.25 -9.24
CA VAL A 181 -4.37 -8.53 -8.77
C VAL A 181 -5.46 -8.32 -7.72
N TYR A 182 -5.24 -7.44 -6.74
CA TYR A 182 -6.27 -7.14 -5.73
C TYR A 182 -7.49 -6.44 -6.34
N VAL A 183 -7.31 -5.46 -7.22
CA VAL A 183 -8.44 -4.81 -7.90
C VAL A 183 -9.21 -5.81 -8.76
N ASN A 184 -8.53 -6.71 -9.47
CA ASN A 184 -9.21 -7.75 -10.24
C ASN A 184 -9.98 -8.72 -9.35
N ALA A 185 -9.39 -9.13 -8.22
CA ALA A 185 -10.10 -9.95 -7.24
C ALA A 185 -11.34 -9.24 -6.69
N GLY A 186 -11.25 -7.94 -6.41
CA GLY A 186 -12.39 -7.10 -6.02
C GLY A 186 -13.50 -7.09 -7.07
N LYS A 187 -13.14 -6.88 -8.33
CA LYS A 187 -14.07 -6.92 -9.47
C LYS A 187 -14.79 -8.26 -9.57
N GLU A 188 -14.09 -9.38 -9.41
CA GLU A 188 -14.69 -10.71 -9.50
C GLU A 188 -15.52 -11.06 -8.24
N LEU A 189 -15.07 -10.66 -7.04
CA LEU A 189 -15.85 -10.76 -5.80
C LEU A 189 -17.17 -9.99 -5.90
N GLY A 190 -17.13 -8.82 -6.53
CA GLY A 190 -18.30 -8.02 -6.85
C GLY A 190 -19.20 -8.61 -7.94
N LYS A 191 -19.06 -9.87 -8.34
CA LYS A 191 -20.01 -10.59 -9.22
C LYS A 191 -20.62 -11.80 -8.54
N ILE A 192 -20.23 -12.10 -7.31
CA ILE A 192 -20.66 -13.31 -6.62
C ILE A 192 -22.05 -13.09 -6.05
N ASP A 193 -23.07 -13.47 -6.82
CA ASP A 193 -24.47 -13.40 -6.42
C ASP A 193 -25.03 -14.80 -6.04
N SER A 194 -24.30 -15.90 -6.31
CA SER A 194 -24.67 -17.27 -5.91
C SER A 194 -23.49 -18.25 -5.84
N LEU A 195 -23.64 -19.39 -5.15
CA LEU A 195 -22.61 -20.44 -5.03
C LEU A 195 -22.06 -20.94 -6.39
N GLY A 196 -22.87 -20.94 -7.45
CA GLY A 196 -22.44 -21.36 -8.80
C GLY A 196 -21.44 -20.39 -9.46
N SER A 197 -21.50 -19.11 -9.11
CA SER A 197 -20.56 -18.09 -9.62
C SER A 197 -19.15 -18.20 -9.00
N ILE A 198 -19.02 -18.94 -7.89
CA ILE A 198 -17.74 -19.18 -7.20
C ILE A 198 -16.82 -20.09 -8.02
N LEU A 199 -17.37 -20.96 -8.88
CA LEU A 199 -16.61 -21.85 -9.76
C LEU A 199 -16.26 -21.21 -11.11
N SER A 200 -16.50 -19.91 -11.30
CA SER A 200 -16.16 -19.24 -12.55
C SER A 200 -14.63 -19.26 -12.78
N PRO A 201 -14.15 -19.61 -13.99
CA PRO A 201 -12.72 -19.64 -14.29
C PRO A 201 -12.01 -18.32 -14.01
N SER A 202 -12.68 -17.17 -14.21
CA SER A 202 -12.11 -15.85 -13.94
C SER A 202 -11.84 -15.59 -12.46
N LEU A 203 -12.73 -16.04 -11.57
CA LEU A 203 -12.56 -15.92 -10.13
C LEU A 203 -11.46 -16.86 -9.62
N LEU A 204 -11.44 -18.11 -10.10
CA LEU A 204 -10.38 -19.07 -9.77
C LEU A 204 -8.99 -18.56 -10.18
N ILE A 205 -8.87 -17.98 -11.38
CA ILE A 205 -7.62 -17.34 -11.84
C ILE A 205 -7.24 -16.17 -10.93
N SER A 206 -8.21 -15.34 -10.53
CA SER A 206 -7.95 -14.18 -9.66
C SER A 206 -7.42 -14.58 -8.28
N PHE A 207 -8.04 -15.59 -7.65
CA PHE A 207 -7.56 -16.12 -6.38
C PHE A 207 -6.22 -16.86 -6.52
N ALA A 208 -6.04 -17.61 -7.61
CA ALA A 208 -4.76 -18.22 -7.92
C ALA A 208 -3.66 -17.15 -8.06
N LEU A 209 -3.93 -16.05 -8.76
CA LEU A 209 -2.98 -14.93 -8.89
C LEU A 209 -2.67 -14.27 -7.54
N LEU A 210 -3.66 -14.10 -6.66
CA LEU A 210 -3.44 -13.57 -5.30
C LEU A 210 -2.44 -14.41 -4.49
N GLY A 211 -2.50 -15.73 -4.61
CA GLY A 211 -1.59 -16.64 -3.90
C GLY A 211 -0.25 -16.90 -4.61
N VAL A 212 -0.30 -17.09 -5.93
CA VAL A 212 0.85 -17.52 -6.75
C VAL A 212 1.77 -16.36 -7.08
N LEU A 213 1.24 -15.17 -7.40
CA LEU A 213 2.04 -14.02 -7.81
C LEU A 213 3.12 -13.64 -6.76
N PRO A 214 2.81 -13.53 -5.46
CA PRO A 214 3.83 -13.26 -4.44
C PRO A 214 4.97 -14.29 -4.43
N ILE A 215 4.63 -15.57 -4.61
CA ILE A 215 5.59 -16.69 -4.55
C ILE A 215 6.47 -16.69 -5.79
N THR A 216 5.90 -16.50 -6.98
CA THR A 216 6.65 -16.46 -8.24
C THR A 216 7.59 -15.27 -8.27
N LEU A 217 7.12 -14.08 -7.88
CA LEU A 217 7.96 -12.87 -7.81
C LEU A 217 9.10 -13.04 -6.80
N LYS A 218 8.85 -13.63 -5.63
CA LYS A 218 9.89 -13.98 -4.66
C LYS A 218 10.94 -14.92 -5.25
N LYS A 219 10.53 -15.98 -5.96
CA LYS A 219 11.46 -16.92 -6.62
C LYS A 219 12.26 -16.26 -7.73
N LEU A 220 11.62 -15.48 -8.61
CA LEU A 220 12.27 -14.77 -9.71
C LEU A 220 13.33 -13.79 -9.20
N ILE A 221 13.00 -13.00 -8.16
CA ILE A 221 13.96 -12.09 -7.53
C ILE A 221 15.12 -12.85 -6.89
N ALA A 222 14.86 -13.97 -6.22
CA ALA A 222 15.92 -14.79 -5.65
C ALA A 222 16.88 -15.36 -6.72
N LEU A 223 16.34 -15.78 -7.87
CA LEU A 223 17.14 -16.24 -9.01
C LEU A 223 17.96 -15.10 -9.63
N TYR A 224 17.36 -13.92 -9.80
CA TYR A 224 18.04 -12.74 -10.30
C TYR A 224 19.20 -12.33 -9.38
N ARG A 225 18.97 -12.28 -8.06
CA ARG A 225 20.03 -11.98 -7.08
C ARG A 225 21.16 -13.02 -7.08
N ARG A 226 20.84 -14.32 -7.23
CA ARG A 226 21.87 -15.37 -7.37
C ARG A 226 22.73 -15.17 -8.61
N LYS A 227 22.12 -14.88 -9.76
CA LYS A 227 22.85 -14.62 -11.01
C LYS A 227 23.74 -13.37 -10.91
N ARG A 228 23.23 -12.29 -10.31
CA ARG A 228 24.01 -11.05 -10.14
C ARG A 228 25.18 -11.25 -9.18
N GLY A 229 24.96 -11.92 -8.05
CA GLY A 229 26.02 -12.26 -7.10
C GLY A 229 27.11 -13.16 -7.71
N ALA A 230 26.73 -14.14 -8.55
CA ALA A 230 27.69 -14.97 -9.25
C ALA A 230 28.54 -14.18 -10.28
N ALA A 231 27.95 -13.21 -10.96
CA ALA A 231 28.66 -12.34 -11.92
C ALA A 231 29.60 -11.35 -11.22
N GLU A 232 29.24 -10.82 -10.03
CA GLU A 232 30.09 -9.91 -9.25
C GLU A 232 31.33 -10.62 -8.66
N THR A 233 31.27 -11.93 -8.39
CA THR A 233 32.42 -12.73 -7.93
C THR A 233 33.39 -13.03 -9.08
N GLN A 234 32.91 -13.30 -10.29
CA GLN A 234 33.75 -13.62 -11.46
C GLN A 234 34.53 -12.43 -12.04
N VAL A 235 34.13 -11.19 -11.72
CA VAL A 235 34.83 -9.96 -12.16
C VAL A 235 35.93 -9.53 -11.18
N LYS A 236 35.96 -10.12 -9.98
CA LYS A 236 36.96 -9.82 -8.94
C LYS A 236 38.10 -10.84 -8.85
N GLU A 237 38.01 -11.94 -9.60
CA GLU A 237 39.09 -12.91 -9.83
C GLU A 237 39.81 -12.61 -11.14
#